data_AF-A0A3S3RPX9-F1
#
_entry.id   AF-A0A3S3RPX9-F1
#
_cell.length_a   1.000
_cell.length_b   1.000
_cell.length_c   1.000
_cell.angle_alpha   90.00
_cell.angle_beta   90.00
_cell.angle_gamma   90.00
#
_symmetry.space_group_name_H-M   'P 1'
#
loop_
_entity.id
_entity.type
_entity.pdbx_description
1 polymer ?
#
loop_
_entity_poly.entity_id
_entity_poly.type
_entity_poly.pdbx_seq_one_letter_code
_entity_poly.pdbx_strand_id
1 'polypeptide(L)'
;MTDLSKTCIIGDIHGCLKSLQKLLKLVEKEAGTFVFLGDYIDRGSESKEVIEYILKFKKKHREVITLLGNHEIMLINYLRGYDDGTFMRAGGKETLISYGIKPKTKPEKAAKLFPQEHMNFFRELPLLWENEHGIYAHAGIEPGVHLTRQVSSYCLWIRDEFIRSPYKFSKPVIFGHTVFREPLVQENKIGIDTGAVYGGKLTALLLPEKKFISVDGEKGSPSGIFRR
;
A
#
# COMPACT_ATOMS: atom_id res chain seq x y z
N MET A 1 -8.99 23.03 -11.54
CA MET A 1 -7.51 23.12 -11.63
C MET A 1 -6.95 22.21 -10.55
N THR A 2 -5.82 21.56 -10.77
CA THR A 2 -5.17 20.73 -9.74
C THR A 2 -4.74 21.62 -8.58
N ASP A 3 -5.14 21.29 -7.36
CA ASP A 3 -4.68 22.00 -6.17
C ASP A 3 -3.37 21.38 -5.68
N LEU A 4 -2.28 22.13 -5.83
CA LEU A 4 -0.93 21.67 -5.50
C LEU A 4 -0.68 21.60 -3.98
N SER A 5 -1.56 22.15 -3.15
CA SER A 5 -1.43 22.10 -1.69
C SER A 5 -2.03 20.83 -1.07
N LYS A 6 -2.82 20.07 -1.84
CA LYS A 6 -3.54 18.90 -1.33
C LYS A 6 -2.77 17.61 -1.55
N THR A 7 -2.90 16.72 -0.58
CA THR A 7 -2.35 15.36 -0.65
C THR A 7 -3.49 14.36 -0.79
N CYS A 8 -3.41 13.50 -1.80
CA CYS A 8 -4.28 12.35 -1.96
C CYS A 8 -3.55 11.07 -1.54
N ILE A 9 -4.05 10.40 -0.52
CA ILE A 9 -3.50 9.15 0.00
C ILE A 9 -4.36 7.99 -0.48
N ILE A 10 -3.75 6.93 -1.00
CA ILE A 10 -4.41 5.72 -1.53
C ILE A 10 -4.04 4.53 -0.65
N GLY A 11 -5.05 3.79 -0.18
CA GLY A 11 -4.88 2.56 0.60
C GLY A 11 -4.40 1.36 -0.22
N ASP A 12 -4.43 0.20 0.42
CA ASP A 12 -3.90 -1.07 -0.07
C ASP A 12 -4.64 -1.55 -1.33
N ILE A 13 -3.88 -1.86 -2.39
CA ILE A 13 -4.44 -2.12 -3.73
C ILE A 13 -4.52 -3.61 -4.02
N HIS A 14 -3.51 -4.40 -3.63
CA HIS A 14 -3.48 -5.85 -3.79
C HIS A 14 -3.94 -6.35 -5.17
N GLY A 15 -3.32 -5.84 -6.25
CA GLY A 15 -3.62 -6.28 -7.61
C GLY A 15 -5.04 -5.94 -8.11
N CYS A 16 -5.75 -5.00 -7.47
CA CYS A 16 -7.08 -4.53 -7.89
C CYS A 16 -6.97 -3.34 -8.87
N LEU A 17 -6.57 -3.62 -10.11
CA LEU A 17 -6.30 -2.59 -11.11
C LEU A 17 -7.55 -1.78 -11.49
N LYS A 18 -8.70 -2.43 -11.62
CA LYS A 18 -9.94 -1.75 -12.04
C LYS A 18 -10.42 -0.79 -10.96
N SER A 19 -10.32 -1.19 -9.69
CA SER A 19 -10.62 -0.31 -8.57
C SER A 19 -9.64 0.87 -8.54
N LEU A 20 -8.34 0.63 -8.72
CA LEU A 20 -7.34 1.70 -8.78
C LEU A 20 -7.64 2.72 -9.87
N GLN A 21 -7.93 2.25 -11.09
CA GLN A 21 -8.26 3.12 -12.22
C GLN A 21 -9.53 3.93 -11.99
N LYS A 22 -10.57 3.34 -11.40
CA LYS A 22 -11.81 4.04 -11.05
C LYS A 22 -11.55 5.11 -10.01
N LEU A 23 -10.81 4.79 -8.95
CA LEU A 23 -10.51 5.73 -7.88
C LEU A 23 -9.71 6.91 -8.39
N LEU A 24 -8.62 6.65 -9.13
CA LEU A 24 -7.77 7.72 -9.65
C LEU A 24 -8.50 8.64 -10.62
N LYS A 25 -9.44 8.14 -11.44
CA LYS A 25 -10.31 9.02 -12.26
C LYS A 25 -11.09 10.05 -11.44
N LEU A 26 -11.45 9.73 -10.20
CA LEU A 26 -12.20 10.62 -9.31
C LEU A 26 -11.31 11.62 -8.58
N VAL A 27 -10.05 11.27 -8.29
CA VAL A 27 -9.18 12.04 -7.39
C VAL A 27 -7.97 12.69 -8.08
N GLU A 28 -7.64 12.31 -9.32
CA GLU A 28 -6.43 12.76 -10.03
C GLU A 28 -6.35 14.28 -10.18
N LYS A 29 -7.50 14.97 -10.28
CA LYS A 29 -7.56 16.44 -10.39
C LYS A 29 -7.69 17.16 -9.04
N GLU A 30 -7.85 16.41 -7.96
CA GLU A 30 -8.12 16.96 -6.63
C GLU A 30 -6.83 17.26 -5.84
N ALA A 31 -5.69 16.69 -6.23
CA ALA A 31 -4.43 16.81 -5.48
C ALA A 31 -3.20 16.95 -6.38
N GLY A 32 -2.18 17.67 -5.91
CA GLY A 32 -0.88 17.78 -6.55
C GLY A 32 0.10 16.67 -6.12
N THR A 33 -0.08 16.15 -4.91
CA THR A 33 0.76 15.11 -4.30
C THR A 33 -0.07 13.85 -4.09
N PHE A 34 0.45 12.70 -4.51
CA PHE A 34 -0.17 11.39 -4.31
C PHE A 34 0.72 10.50 -3.43
N VAL A 35 0.13 9.85 -2.43
CA VAL A 35 0.82 8.91 -1.54
C VAL A 35 0.14 7.56 -1.61
N PHE A 36 0.87 6.54 -2.08
CA PHE A 36 0.42 5.16 -2.11
C PHE A 36 1.00 4.41 -0.91
N LEU A 37 0.15 3.88 -0.04
CA LEU A 37 0.57 3.38 1.28
C LEU A 37 1.30 2.03 1.29
N GLY A 38 1.45 1.37 0.14
CA GLY A 38 2.08 0.05 0.01
C GLY A 38 1.07 -1.02 -0.38
N ASP A 39 1.48 -2.27 -0.36
CA ASP A 39 0.63 -3.44 -0.63
C ASP A 39 -0.08 -3.32 -1.98
N TYR A 40 0.73 -3.19 -3.01
CA TYR A 40 0.32 -3.07 -4.41
C TYR A 40 0.03 -4.44 -5.03
N ILE A 41 0.76 -5.44 -4.56
CA ILE A 41 0.81 -6.81 -5.11
C ILE A 41 0.07 -7.80 -4.20
N ASP A 42 0.06 -9.06 -4.63
CA ASP A 42 -0.55 -10.22 -4.01
C ASP A 42 -2.08 -10.20 -3.96
N ARG A 43 -2.67 -11.40 -3.81
CA ARG A 43 -4.11 -11.68 -3.64
C ARG A 43 -4.98 -11.39 -4.88
N GLY A 44 -4.86 -10.20 -5.47
CA GLY A 44 -5.53 -9.84 -6.72
C GLY A 44 -4.72 -10.26 -7.95
N SER A 45 -5.42 -10.49 -9.06
CA SER A 45 -4.84 -11.09 -10.27
C SER A 45 -3.96 -10.16 -11.10
N GLU A 46 -4.03 -8.84 -10.89
CA GLU A 46 -3.44 -7.84 -11.79
C GLU A 46 -2.24 -7.11 -11.14
N SER A 47 -1.45 -7.82 -10.32
CA SER A 47 -0.30 -7.24 -9.60
C SER A 47 0.71 -6.57 -10.55
N LYS A 48 1.05 -7.22 -11.67
CA LYS A 48 1.99 -6.66 -12.65
C LYS A 48 1.45 -5.36 -13.24
N GLU A 49 0.19 -5.37 -13.64
CA GLU A 49 -0.48 -4.26 -14.30
C GLU A 49 -0.68 -3.08 -13.36
N VAL A 50 -0.93 -3.33 -12.06
CA VAL A 50 -0.92 -2.28 -11.02
C VAL A 50 0.43 -1.58 -10.96
N ILE A 51 1.54 -2.32 -10.94
CA ILE A 51 2.89 -1.72 -10.93
C ILE A 51 3.14 -0.92 -12.20
N GLU A 52 2.81 -1.46 -13.38
CA GLU A 52 2.93 -0.72 -14.65
C GLU A 52 2.11 0.58 -14.64
N TYR A 53 0.90 0.52 -14.07
CA TYR A 53 0.01 1.67 -13.96
C TYR A 53 0.58 2.75 -13.03
N ILE A 54 1.07 2.36 -11.84
CA ILE A 54 1.70 3.27 -10.88
C ILE A 54 2.96 3.89 -11.49
N LEU A 55 3.81 3.13 -12.18
CA LEU A 55 5.01 3.66 -12.84
C LEU A 55 4.66 4.69 -13.92
N LYS A 56 3.63 4.44 -14.73
CA LYS A 56 3.11 5.42 -15.72
C LYS A 56 2.54 6.65 -15.03
N PHE A 57 1.83 6.47 -13.92
CA PHE A 57 1.29 7.56 -13.11
C PHE A 57 2.42 8.44 -12.54
N LYS A 58 3.47 7.85 -11.96
CA LYS A 58 4.67 8.58 -11.49
C LYS A 58 5.33 9.42 -12.59
N LYS A 59 5.34 8.94 -13.84
CA LYS A 59 5.90 9.69 -14.99
C LYS A 59 5.04 10.88 -15.42
N LYS A 60 3.73 10.87 -15.13
CA LYS A 60 2.77 11.89 -15.54
C LYS A 60 2.58 12.99 -14.48
N HIS A 61 2.79 12.66 -13.22
CA HIS A 61 2.49 13.56 -12.10
C HIS A 61 3.76 14.05 -11.42
N ARG A 62 3.73 15.30 -10.95
CA ARG A 62 4.89 15.97 -10.35
C ARG A 62 5.40 15.26 -9.10
N GLU A 63 4.49 14.79 -8.26
CA GLU A 63 4.85 14.26 -6.96
C GLU A 63 3.99 13.05 -6.60
N VAL A 64 4.61 11.87 -6.67
CA VAL A 64 3.97 10.58 -6.39
C VAL A 64 4.88 9.72 -5.53
N ILE A 65 4.50 9.59 -4.27
CA ILE A 65 5.19 8.82 -3.24
C ILE A 65 4.57 7.43 -3.19
N THR A 66 5.43 6.41 -3.16
CA THR A 66 5.04 5.00 -3.12
C THR A 66 5.79 4.34 -1.98
N LEU A 67 5.10 4.04 -0.88
CA LEU A 67 5.67 3.45 0.32
C LEU A 67 5.84 1.93 0.21
N LEU A 68 6.77 1.39 0.98
CA LEU A 68 6.96 -0.05 1.08
C LEU A 68 5.83 -0.67 1.91
N GLY A 69 5.09 -1.61 1.33
CA GLY A 69 4.18 -2.49 2.05
C GLY A 69 4.85 -3.78 2.52
N ASN A 70 4.18 -4.52 3.39
CA ASN A 70 4.72 -5.78 3.86
C ASN A 70 4.71 -6.85 2.76
N HIS A 71 3.82 -6.73 1.78
CA HIS A 71 3.79 -7.64 0.64
C HIS A 71 4.97 -7.47 -0.31
N GLU A 72 5.41 -6.24 -0.57
CA GLU A 72 6.58 -5.99 -1.38
C GLU A 72 7.86 -6.54 -0.74
N ILE A 73 8.04 -6.40 0.58
CA ILE A 73 9.21 -6.97 1.27
C ILE A 73 9.16 -8.51 1.31
N MET A 74 7.97 -9.11 1.44
CA MET A 74 7.80 -10.56 1.34
C MET A 74 8.21 -11.07 -0.03
N LEU A 75 7.81 -10.40 -1.12
CA LEU A 75 8.26 -10.74 -2.48
C LEU A 75 9.79 -10.66 -2.60
N ILE A 76 10.42 -9.58 -2.12
CA ILE A 76 11.87 -9.40 -2.19
C ILE A 76 12.60 -10.54 -1.44
N ASN A 77 12.13 -10.89 -0.24
CA ASN A 77 12.71 -11.98 0.54
C ASN A 77 12.50 -13.34 -0.14
N TYR A 78 11.32 -13.57 -0.71
CA TYR A 78 11.02 -14.75 -1.51
C TYR A 78 11.99 -14.91 -2.67
N LEU A 79 12.13 -13.89 -3.51
CA LEU A 79 13.01 -13.92 -4.68
C LEU A 79 14.51 -14.07 -4.34
N ARG A 80 14.91 -13.74 -3.10
CA ARG A 80 16.26 -13.97 -2.57
C ARG A 80 16.45 -15.36 -1.94
N GLY A 81 15.40 -16.15 -1.80
CA GLY A 81 15.43 -17.45 -1.15
C GLY A 81 15.45 -17.39 0.39
N TYR A 82 15.06 -16.25 0.98
CA TYR A 82 15.01 -16.04 2.43
C TYR A 82 13.60 -16.19 3.03
N ASP A 83 12.58 -16.40 2.20
CA ASP A 83 11.19 -16.59 2.64
C ASP A 83 10.90 -18.04 3.03
N ASP A 84 10.21 -18.23 4.15
CA ASP A 84 9.79 -19.51 4.71
C ASP A 84 8.40 -19.95 4.20
N GLY A 85 8.03 -19.50 3.00
CA GLY A 85 6.72 -19.68 2.39
C GLY A 85 5.68 -18.64 2.82
N THR A 86 6.06 -17.62 3.60
CA THR A 86 5.16 -16.56 4.04
C THR A 86 4.60 -15.77 2.85
N PHE A 87 5.41 -15.44 1.85
CA PHE A 87 4.96 -14.80 0.61
C PHE A 87 3.84 -15.61 -0.08
N MET A 88 4.05 -16.92 -0.24
CA MET A 88 3.06 -17.79 -0.89
C MET A 88 1.75 -17.90 -0.10
N ARG A 89 1.84 -17.97 1.25
CA ARG A 89 0.67 -17.99 2.13
C ARG A 89 -0.09 -16.66 2.13
N ALA A 90 0.58 -15.55 1.87
CA ALA A 90 0.00 -14.22 1.87
C ALA A 90 -0.73 -13.84 0.57
N GLY A 91 -0.75 -14.72 -0.45
CA GLY A 91 -1.34 -14.44 -1.77
C GLY A 91 -0.31 -14.11 -2.86
N GLY A 92 0.97 -14.43 -2.64
CA GLY A 92 2.04 -14.18 -3.60
C GLY A 92 1.95 -15.01 -4.89
N LYS A 93 1.15 -16.09 -4.89
CA LYS A 93 0.91 -16.91 -6.07
C LYS A 93 0.33 -16.08 -7.22
N GLU A 94 -0.65 -15.24 -6.92
CA GLU A 94 -1.34 -14.38 -7.88
C GLU A 94 -0.37 -13.40 -8.54
N THR A 95 0.57 -12.84 -7.77
CA THR A 95 1.65 -12.01 -8.32
C THR A 95 2.55 -12.80 -9.26
N LEU A 96 3.05 -13.98 -8.88
CA LEU A 96 3.86 -14.77 -9.82
C LEU A 96 3.12 -15.03 -11.13
N ILE A 97 1.83 -15.38 -11.06
CA ILE A 97 0.99 -15.62 -12.24
C ILE A 97 0.85 -14.37 -13.10
N SER A 98 0.62 -13.17 -12.52
CA SER A 98 0.49 -11.93 -13.30
C SER A 98 1.77 -11.58 -14.06
N TYR A 99 2.94 -12.04 -13.59
CA TYR A 99 4.22 -11.91 -14.29
C TYR A 99 4.50 -13.06 -15.28
N GLY A 100 3.56 -13.98 -15.49
CA GLY A 100 3.74 -15.15 -16.36
C GLY A 100 4.65 -16.23 -15.75
N ILE A 101 4.90 -16.17 -14.45
CA ILE A 101 5.79 -17.08 -13.72
C ILE A 101 4.94 -18.20 -13.10
N LYS A 102 5.31 -19.45 -13.37
CA LYS A 102 4.64 -20.60 -12.73
C LYS A 102 4.93 -20.57 -11.23
N PRO A 103 3.95 -20.73 -10.33
CA PRO A 103 4.15 -20.69 -8.88
C PRO A 103 5.16 -21.70 -8.31
N LYS A 104 5.41 -22.80 -9.03
CA LYS A 104 6.42 -23.82 -8.67
C LYS A 104 7.85 -23.46 -9.11
N THR A 105 8.03 -22.31 -9.77
CA THR A 105 9.36 -21.86 -10.23
C THR A 105 10.22 -21.52 -9.02
N LYS A 106 11.44 -22.07 -8.97
CA LYS A 106 12.40 -21.77 -7.89
C LYS A 106 12.63 -20.25 -7.78
N PRO A 107 12.74 -19.68 -6.58
CA PRO A 107 12.75 -18.23 -6.42
C PRO A 107 13.90 -17.53 -7.15
N GLU A 108 15.09 -18.13 -7.21
CA GLU A 108 16.25 -17.55 -7.89
C GLU A 108 16.05 -17.50 -9.41
N LYS A 109 15.24 -18.41 -9.96
CA LYS A 109 14.83 -18.38 -11.37
C LYS A 109 13.70 -17.36 -11.58
N ALA A 110 12.72 -17.31 -10.68
CA ALA A 110 11.63 -16.34 -10.74
C ALA A 110 12.17 -14.90 -10.72
N ALA A 111 13.19 -14.61 -9.90
CA ALA A 111 13.81 -13.30 -9.77
C ALA A 111 14.34 -12.74 -11.11
N LYS A 112 14.80 -13.61 -12.01
CA LYS A 112 15.33 -13.23 -13.34
C LYS A 112 14.24 -12.94 -14.37
N LEU A 113 12.98 -13.28 -14.07
CA LEU A 113 11.84 -13.11 -14.97
C LEU A 113 11.09 -11.79 -14.72
N PHE A 114 11.34 -11.13 -13.58
CA PHE A 114 10.76 -9.80 -13.31
C PHE A 114 11.48 -8.74 -14.16
N PRO A 115 10.74 -7.78 -14.77
CA PRO A 115 11.34 -6.61 -15.39
C PRO A 115 12.22 -5.84 -14.41
N GLN A 116 13.38 -5.38 -14.86
CA GLN A 116 14.33 -4.67 -14.01
C GLN A 116 13.74 -3.37 -13.43
N GLU A 117 12.93 -2.64 -14.20
CA GLU A 117 12.25 -1.42 -13.73
C GLU A 117 11.34 -1.71 -12.52
N HIS A 118 10.64 -2.85 -12.52
CA HIS A 118 9.76 -3.24 -11.41
C HIS A 118 10.58 -3.68 -10.19
N MET A 119 11.68 -4.41 -10.42
CA MET A 119 12.59 -4.79 -9.33
C MET A 119 13.28 -3.59 -8.69
N ASN A 120 13.61 -2.56 -9.46
CA ASN A 120 14.13 -1.30 -8.93
C ASN A 120 13.05 -0.59 -8.12
N PHE A 121 11.84 -0.49 -8.67
CA PHE A 121 10.68 0.07 -7.97
C PHE A 121 10.53 -0.52 -6.57
N PHE A 122 10.48 -1.85 -6.43
CA PHE A 122 10.32 -2.49 -5.10
C PHE A 122 11.49 -2.23 -4.14
N ARG A 123 12.73 -2.13 -4.64
CA ARG A 123 13.92 -1.93 -3.79
C ARG A 123 14.07 -0.50 -3.29
N GLU A 124 13.47 0.46 -3.98
CA GLU A 124 13.61 1.89 -3.71
C GLU A 124 12.44 2.46 -2.89
N LEU A 125 11.45 1.64 -2.51
CA LEU A 125 10.30 2.08 -1.72
C LEU A 125 10.74 2.51 -0.30
N PRO A 126 10.50 3.76 0.12
CA PRO A 126 10.76 4.20 1.49
C PRO A 126 9.75 3.60 2.48
N LEU A 127 10.17 3.46 3.74
CA LEU A 127 9.32 2.98 4.84
C LEU A 127 8.26 4.00 5.26
N LEU A 128 8.61 5.28 5.21
CA LEU A 128 7.77 6.38 5.65
C LEU A 128 8.01 7.61 4.81
N TRP A 129 7.04 8.50 4.82
CA TRP A 129 7.14 9.84 4.28
C TRP A 129 6.37 10.81 5.18
N GLU A 130 6.72 12.09 5.15
CA GLU A 130 5.95 13.12 5.83
C GLU A 130 5.89 14.41 5.02
N ASN A 131 4.81 15.14 5.20
CA ASN A 131 4.66 16.52 4.74
C ASN A 131 3.90 17.32 5.80
N GLU A 132 3.45 18.52 5.48
CA GLU A 132 2.74 19.42 6.39
C GLU A 132 1.43 18.81 6.94
N HIS A 133 0.78 17.89 6.22
CA HIS A 133 -0.54 17.35 6.58
C HIS A 133 -0.47 16.10 7.46
N GLY A 134 0.58 15.30 7.34
CA GLY A 134 0.60 13.97 7.94
C GLY A 134 1.94 13.26 7.90
N ILE A 135 2.01 12.17 8.66
CA ILE A 135 3.05 11.15 8.57
C ILE A 135 2.41 9.91 7.93
N TYR A 136 3.08 9.32 6.94
CA TYR A 136 2.54 8.22 6.16
C TYR A 136 3.44 7.01 6.32
N ALA A 137 2.86 5.88 6.71
CA ALA A 137 3.53 4.59 6.83
C ALA A 137 2.54 3.49 6.47
N HIS A 138 3.04 2.35 6.00
CA HIS A 138 2.17 1.26 5.56
C HIS A 138 1.28 0.72 6.70
N ALA A 139 1.87 0.25 7.79
CA ALA A 139 1.12 -0.34 8.91
C ALA A 139 0.91 0.62 10.10
N GLY A 140 1.88 1.51 10.32
CA GLY A 140 1.91 2.43 11.46
C GLY A 140 3.35 2.77 11.85
N ILE A 141 3.54 3.33 13.02
CA ILE A 141 4.87 3.65 13.56
C ILE A 141 4.93 3.33 15.05
N GLU A 142 6.12 2.99 15.55
CA GLU A 142 6.37 2.66 16.95
C GLU A 142 6.09 3.89 17.85
N PRO A 143 5.12 3.81 18.78
CA PRO A 143 4.80 4.91 19.70
C PRO A 143 6.02 5.35 20.52
N GLY A 144 6.21 6.66 20.70
CA GLY A 144 7.32 7.19 21.50
C GLY A 144 8.68 7.23 20.80
N VAL A 145 8.81 6.68 19.59
CA VAL A 145 10.07 6.66 18.83
C VAL A 145 10.08 7.74 17.75
N HIS A 146 11.16 8.53 17.71
CA HIS A 146 11.33 9.58 16.71
C HIS A 146 11.31 9.01 15.28
N LEU A 147 10.79 9.76 14.29
CA LEU A 147 10.60 9.29 12.92
C LEU A 147 11.88 8.72 12.29
N THR A 148 13.03 9.37 12.53
CA THR A 148 14.34 8.92 12.01
C THR A 148 14.89 7.65 12.67
N ARG A 149 14.23 7.15 13.72
CA ARG A 149 14.60 5.94 14.47
C ARG A 149 13.59 4.80 14.31
N GLN A 150 12.55 5.02 13.52
CA GLN A 150 11.56 3.99 13.23
C GLN A 150 12.22 2.82 12.50
N VAL A 151 11.86 1.60 12.90
CA VAL A 151 12.39 0.37 12.30
C VAL A 151 11.35 -0.29 11.41
N SER A 152 11.81 -1.03 10.40
CA SER A 152 10.95 -1.63 9.38
C SER A 152 9.91 -2.61 9.93
N SER A 153 10.23 -3.36 11.00
CA SER A 153 9.27 -4.30 11.62
C SER A 153 7.99 -3.59 12.07
N TYR A 154 8.11 -2.40 12.66
CA TYR A 154 6.92 -1.63 13.05
C TYR A 154 6.25 -1.00 11.83
N CYS A 155 7.01 -0.33 10.96
CA CYS A 155 6.44 0.34 9.79
C CYS A 155 5.64 -0.58 8.86
N LEU A 156 6.03 -1.86 8.79
CA LEU A 156 5.44 -2.83 7.88
C LEU A 156 4.44 -3.77 8.56
N TRP A 157 4.50 -3.98 9.88
CA TRP A 157 3.71 -5.04 10.52
C TRP A 157 2.97 -4.65 11.81
N ILE A 158 3.17 -3.45 12.35
CA ILE A 158 2.49 -3.07 13.60
C ILE A 158 0.97 -3.04 13.42
N ARG A 159 0.24 -3.50 14.45
CA ARG A 159 -1.23 -3.51 14.46
C ARG A 159 -1.76 -2.92 15.76
N ASP A 160 -2.18 -3.78 16.70
CA ASP A 160 -2.90 -3.38 17.90
C ASP A 160 -2.11 -2.42 18.80
N GLU A 161 -0.79 -2.61 18.91
CA GLU A 161 0.07 -1.73 19.69
C GLU A 161 0.01 -0.28 19.23
N PHE A 162 0.07 -0.04 17.91
CA PHE A 162 -0.06 1.29 17.33
C PHE A 162 -1.51 1.79 17.37
N ILE A 163 -2.46 0.96 16.92
CA ILE A 163 -3.86 1.33 16.78
C ILE A 163 -4.45 1.75 18.14
N ARG A 164 -4.15 1.01 19.20
CA ARG A 164 -4.67 1.27 20.56
C ARG A 164 -3.86 2.32 21.33
N SER A 165 -2.66 2.66 20.88
CA SER A 165 -1.83 3.66 21.56
C SER A 165 -2.45 5.05 21.48
N PRO A 166 -2.54 5.79 22.61
CA PRO A 166 -2.97 7.19 22.61
C PRO A 166 -1.85 8.16 22.21
N TYR A 167 -0.63 7.67 21.95
CA TYR A 167 0.53 8.51 21.66
C TYR A 167 0.29 9.44 20.46
N LYS A 168 0.59 10.74 20.63
CA LYS A 168 0.43 11.75 19.60
C LYS A 168 1.79 12.13 19.04
N PHE A 169 1.99 11.89 17.75
CA PHE A 169 3.11 12.45 17.01
C PHE A 169 2.85 13.91 16.67
N SER A 170 3.82 14.58 16.05
CA SER A 170 3.69 15.98 15.60
C SER A 170 2.54 16.18 14.61
N LYS A 171 2.12 15.12 13.90
CA LYS A 171 1.05 15.11 12.89
C LYS A 171 0.27 13.79 13.02
N PRO A 172 -0.97 13.71 12.50
CA PRO A 172 -1.67 12.44 12.43
C PRO A 172 -0.89 11.46 11.53
N VAL A 173 -0.93 10.18 11.91
CA VAL A 173 -0.34 9.09 11.13
C VAL A 173 -1.41 8.47 10.23
N ILE A 174 -1.18 8.44 8.93
CA ILE A 174 -2.09 7.86 7.95
C ILE A 174 -1.51 6.52 7.50
N PHE A 175 -2.30 5.45 7.55
CA PHE A 175 -1.84 4.08 7.35
C PHE A 175 -2.88 3.17 6.68
N GLY A 176 -2.39 2.03 6.18
CA GLY A 176 -3.12 0.95 5.54
C GLY A 176 -3.04 -0.34 6.36
N HIS A 177 -2.73 -1.49 5.74
CA HIS A 177 -2.35 -2.79 6.32
C HIS A 177 -3.40 -3.55 7.16
N THR A 178 -4.03 -2.84 8.09
CA THR A 178 -5.09 -3.38 8.93
C THR A 178 -6.41 -3.05 8.25
N VAL A 179 -7.07 -4.09 7.75
CA VAL A 179 -8.35 -3.98 7.07
C VAL A 179 -9.47 -3.58 8.03
N PHE A 180 -10.15 -2.48 7.72
CA PHE A 180 -11.38 -2.02 8.38
C PHE A 180 -12.56 -2.07 7.41
N ARG A 181 -13.80 -2.11 7.92
CA ARG A 181 -15.01 -2.02 7.06
C ARG A 181 -15.19 -0.62 6.47
N GLU A 182 -14.87 0.38 7.27
CA GLU A 182 -14.87 1.80 6.92
C GLU A 182 -13.59 2.41 7.53
N PRO A 183 -13.12 3.57 7.05
CA PRO A 183 -11.89 4.17 7.56
C PRO A 183 -11.88 4.33 9.07
N LEU A 184 -10.79 3.92 9.72
CA LEU A 184 -10.56 4.24 11.13
C LEU A 184 -10.20 5.72 11.22
N VAL A 185 -10.97 6.51 11.95
CA VAL A 185 -10.67 7.93 12.17
C VAL A 185 -10.49 8.20 13.65
N GLN A 186 -9.25 8.54 14.03
CA GLN A 186 -8.90 9.02 15.35
C GLN A 186 -8.17 10.37 15.23
N GLU A 187 -8.03 11.09 16.34
CA GLU A 187 -7.34 12.38 16.36
C GLU A 187 -5.87 12.25 15.90
N ASN A 188 -5.17 11.20 16.34
CA ASN A 188 -3.75 10.99 16.11
C ASN A 188 -3.43 10.06 14.95
N LYS A 189 -4.42 9.35 14.38
CA LYS A 189 -4.19 8.39 13.29
C LYS A 189 -5.44 8.14 12.46
N ILE A 190 -5.23 7.82 11.19
CA ILE A 190 -6.29 7.49 10.24
C ILE A 190 -5.90 6.24 9.45
N GLY A 191 -6.69 5.18 9.55
CA GLY A 191 -6.49 3.93 8.81
C GLY A 191 -7.45 3.86 7.62
N ILE A 192 -6.93 3.67 6.40
CA ILE A 192 -7.74 3.73 5.16
C ILE A 192 -7.75 2.46 4.33
N ASP A 193 -7.15 1.37 4.82
CA ASP A 193 -7.35 0.05 4.21
C ASP A 193 -8.77 -0.45 4.49
N THR A 194 -9.62 -0.36 3.46
CA THR A 194 -11.02 -0.80 3.47
C THR A 194 -11.22 -2.11 2.71
N GLY A 195 -10.14 -2.88 2.52
CA GLY A 195 -10.18 -4.26 2.04
C GLY A 195 -10.58 -4.39 0.57
N ALA A 196 -9.95 -3.63 -0.31
CA ALA A 196 -10.26 -3.60 -1.75
C ALA A 196 -10.30 -5.00 -2.36
N VAL A 197 -9.27 -5.81 -2.13
CA VAL A 197 -9.16 -7.18 -2.67
C VAL A 197 -10.10 -8.21 -2.02
N TYR A 198 -10.75 -7.84 -0.92
CA TYR A 198 -11.71 -8.70 -0.24
C TYR A 198 -13.16 -8.41 -0.66
N GLY A 199 -13.36 -7.61 -1.72
CA GLY A 199 -14.66 -7.12 -2.14
C GLY A 199 -15.22 -6.02 -1.24
N GLY A 200 -14.37 -5.36 -0.44
CA GLY A 200 -14.70 -4.14 0.29
C GLY A 200 -14.62 -2.92 -0.63
N LYS A 201 -13.85 -1.92 -0.23
CA LYS A 201 -13.62 -0.71 -1.04
C LYS A 201 -12.13 -0.47 -1.24
N LEU A 202 -11.78 0.26 -2.29
CA LEU A 202 -10.51 0.95 -2.37
C LEU A 202 -10.75 2.42 -2.00
N THR A 203 -10.11 2.88 -0.94
CA THR A 203 -10.33 4.21 -0.36
C THR A 203 -9.13 5.13 -0.58
N ALA A 204 -9.42 6.36 -0.97
CA ALA A 204 -8.51 7.49 -0.88
C ALA A 204 -8.94 8.49 0.20
N LEU A 205 -7.96 9.15 0.80
CA LEU A 205 -8.12 10.28 1.70
C LEU A 205 -7.53 11.54 1.07
N LEU A 206 -8.30 12.62 1.03
CA LEU A 206 -7.82 13.96 0.66
C LEU A 206 -7.56 14.77 1.92
N LEU A 207 -6.33 15.29 2.04
CA LEU A 207 -5.91 16.23 3.07
C LEU A 207 -5.63 17.61 2.45
N PRO A 208 -5.91 18.71 3.18
CA PRO A 208 -6.26 18.77 4.62
C PRO A 208 -7.74 18.53 4.98
N GLU A 209 -8.64 18.40 4.01
CA GLU A 209 -10.10 18.39 4.26
C GLU A 209 -10.62 17.13 4.97
N LYS A 210 -9.79 16.10 5.11
CA LYS A 210 -10.15 14.78 5.63
C LYS A 210 -11.35 14.18 4.89
N LYS A 211 -11.40 14.37 3.56
CA LYS A 211 -12.46 13.84 2.70
C LYS A 211 -12.09 12.45 2.19
N PHE A 212 -12.96 11.48 2.42
CA PHE A 212 -12.79 10.12 1.92
C PHE A 212 -13.51 9.95 0.57
N ILE A 213 -12.84 9.34 -0.39
CA ILE A 213 -13.41 8.95 -1.69
C ILE A 213 -13.15 7.47 -1.85
N SER A 214 -14.16 6.69 -2.23
CA SER A 214 -14.04 5.24 -2.34
C SER A 214 -14.75 4.72 -3.55
N VAL A 215 -14.24 3.62 -4.07
CA VAL A 215 -14.88 2.83 -5.12
C VAL A 215 -14.95 1.38 -4.67
N ASP A 216 -15.86 0.61 -5.25
CA ASP A 216 -15.96 -0.81 -4.95
C ASP A 216 -14.63 -1.51 -5.23
N GLY A 217 -14.25 -2.39 -4.30
CA GLY A 217 -13.11 -3.29 -4.43
C GLY A 217 -13.39 -4.43 -5.43
N GLU A 218 -12.41 -5.32 -5.56
CA GLU A 218 -12.50 -6.51 -6.40
C GLU A 218 -12.49 -7.75 -5.52
N LYS A 219 -13.24 -8.79 -5.89
CA LYS A 219 -13.17 -10.07 -5.18
C LYS A 219 -11.95 -10.84 -5.65
N GLY A 220 -10.83 -10.72 -4.93
CA GLY A 220 -9.67 -11.59 -5.05
C GLY A 220 -9.93 -13.00 -4.49
N SER A 221 -8.90 -13.84 -4.44
CA SER A 221 -9.04 -15.20 -3.91
C SER A 221 -9.43 -15.19 -2.40
N PRO A 222 -10.27 -16.14 -1.94
CA PRO A 222 -10.98 -15.99 -0.68
C PRO A 222 -10.06 -16.11 0.54
N SER A 223 -9.86 -15.01 1.26
CA SER A 223 -9.39 -15.00 2.65
C SER A 223 -9.81 -13.70 3.36
N GLY A 224 -11.11 -13.47 3.53
CA GLY A 224 -11.61 -12.25 4.17
C GLY A 224 -11.36 -12.23 5.68
N ILE A 225 -10.80 -11.13 6.21
CA ILE A 225 -10.85 -10.77 7.64
C ILE A 225 -10.97 -9.25 7.74
N PHE A 226 -12.20 -8.72 7.63
CA PHE A 226 -12.46 -7.34 8.05
C PHE A 226 -12.44 -7.28 9.58
N ARG A 227 -11.74 -6.31 10.17
CA ARG A 227 -11.97 -5.96 11.58
C ARG A 227 -13.37 -5.39 11.76
N ARG A 228 -14.00 -5.75 12.88
CA ARG A 228 -15.28 -5.18 13.33
C ARG A 228 -15.06 -3.78 13.86
#